data_AF-A0A2W6YW49-F1
#
_entry.id   AF-A0A2W6YW49-F1
#
_cell.length_a   1.000
_cell.length_b   1.000
_cell.length_c   1.000
_cell.angle_alpha   90.00
_cell.angle_beta   90.00
_cell.angle_gamma   90.00
#
_symmetry.space_group_name_H-M   'P 1'
#
loop_
_entity.id
_entity.type
_entity.pdbx_description
1 polymer ?
#
loop_
_entity_poly.entity_id
_entity_poly.type
_entity_poly.pdbx_seq_one_letter_code
_entity_poly.pdbx_strand_id
1 'polypeptide(L)'
;MPRSLRSALVISGWMAARPPTATTQRLIGPGLNAPGGTPTMRRPSTMGDAVLFDKDVVARKTHRCAQCGAEISVGTRHRSVVQIYDGQFDAARTHSECDAAFNDLNFRLRDAHWSDDLYFLVDDDIEDGERDWLRDKHPIVAARLWPPASPGAAMLDVSAPGDADRHG
;
A
#
# COMPACT_ATOMS: atom_id res chain seq x y z
N MET A 1 31.54 8.07 -44.36
CA MET A 1 32.73 7.22 -44.18
C MET A 1 32.50 6.32 -42.97
N PRO A 2 32.66 5.00 -43.09
CA PRO A 2 32.36 4.02 -42.03
C PRO A 2 33.62 3.61 -41.25
N ARG A 3 33.44 3.14 -40.01
CA ARG A 3 34.31 2.28 -39.16
C ARG A 3 33.82 2.43 -37.71
N SER A 4 33.73 1.44 -36.84
CA SER A 4 34.08 0.02 -36.86
C SER A 4 33.44 -0.63 -35.62
N LEU A 5 33.06 -1.90 -35.79
CA LEU A 5 32.68 -2.88 -34.77
C LEU A 5 33.77 -3.12 -33.70
N ARG A 6 33.35 -3.58 -32.51
CA ARG A 6 33.86 -4.74 -31.70
C ARG A 6 33.23 -4.65 -30.29
N SER A 7 32.28 -5.52 -29.92
CA SER A 7 32.47 -6.89 -29.40
C SER A 7 33.27 -6.95 -28.09
N ALA A 8 32.57 -7.25 -26.99
CA ALA A 8 33.08 -8.10 -25.90
C ALA A 8 31.91 -8.67 -25.10
N LEU A 9 31.53 -9.91 -25.45
CA LEU A 9 30.83 -10.85 -24.60
C LEU A 9 31.80 -11.29 -23.49
N VAL A 10 31.37 -11.32 -22.24
CA VAL A 10 31.97 -12.19 -21.21
C VAL A 10 30.86 -13.00 -20.58
N ILE A 11 30.89 -14.29 -20.92
CA ILE A 11 30.09 -15.36 -20.32
C ILE A 11 30.94 -15.95 -19.17
N SER A 12 30.24 -16.43 -18.14
CA SER A 12 30.61 -17.54 -17.24
C SER A 12 31.08 -17.14 -15.85
N GLY A 13 30.42 -17.67 -14.83
CA GLY A 13 30.83 -17.46 -13.45
C GLY A 13 29.95 -18.08 -12.35
N TRP A 14 29.75 -19.40 -12.39
CA TRP A 14 29.76 -20.32 -11.22
C TRP A 14 28.59 -20.23 -10.21
N MET A 15 27.73 -21.26 -10.19
CA MET A 15 27.77 -22.47 -9.33
C MET A 15 27.34 -22.26 -7.88
N ALA A 16 26.06 -22.63 -7.66
CA ALA A 16 25.49 -23.36 -6.54
C ALA A 16 26.28 -23.47 -5.21
N ALA A 17 25.65 -22.97 -4.14
CA ALA A 17 25.66 -23.63 -2.85
C ALA A 17 24.29 -23.43 -2.17
N ARG A 18 23.49 -24.51 -2.11
CA ARG A 18 22.29 -24.58 -1.26
C ARG A 18 22.73 -24.96 0.16
N PRO A 19 22.41 -24.18 1.20
CA PRO A 19 22.52 -24.67 2.57
C PRO A 19 21.35 -25.61 2.93
N PRO A 20 21.57 -26.56 3.84
CA PRO A 20 20.66 -27.67 4.12
C PRO A 20 19.39 -27.26 4.86
N THR A 21 18.30 -27.95 4.51
CA THR A 21 17.03 -28.03 5.24
C THR A 21 17.24 -28.58 6.64
N ALA A 22 17.06 -27.73 7.66
CA ALA A 22 16.90 -28.18 9.04
C ALA A 22 15.43 -28.51 9.31
N THR A 23 15.11 -29.80 9.24
CA THR A 23 13.86 -30.39 9.71
C THR A 23 13.90 -30.44 11.24
N THR A 24 13.25 -29.48 11.91
CA THR A 24 12.96 -29.59 13.34
C THR A 24 11.54 -30.12 13.51
N GLN A 25 11.47 -31.43 13.73
CA GLN A 25 10.31 -32.17 14.19
C GLN A 25 9.99 -31.68 15.61
N ARG A 26 8.95 -30.86 15.78
CA ARG A 26 8.41 -30.51 17.10
C ARG A 26 7.42 -31.59 17.54
N LEU A 27 7.72 -32.15 18.70
CA LEU A 27 6.98 -33.16 19.43
C LEU A 27 5.54 -32.71 19.68
N ILE A 28 4.59 -33.56 19.29
CA ILE A 28 3.18 -33.47 19.64
C ILE A 28 3.07 -33.95 21.09
N GLY A 29 2.86 -33.03 22.03
CA GLY A 29 2.44 -33.36 23.39
C GLY A 29 0.92 -33.58 23.44
N PRO A 30 0.41 -34.59 24.18
CA PRO A 30 -1.01 -34.74 24.41
C PRO A 30 -1.45 -33.95 25.65
N GLY A 31 -2.65 -33.36 25.57
CA GLY A 31 -3.45 -33.02 26.74
C GLY A 31 -3.53 -31.54 27.04
N LEU A 32 -4.74 -30.99 26.89
CA LEU A 32 -5.55 -30.52 28.01
C LEU A 32 -6.96 -30.22 27.48
N ASN A 33 -7.95 -30.99 27.94
CA ASN A 33 -9.36 -30.72 27.74
C ASN A 33 -9.72 -29.39 28.42
N ALA A 34 -10.11 -28.39 27.64
CA ALA A 34 -10.75 -27.19 28.17
C ALA A 34 -12.26 -27.44 28.35
N PRO A 35 -12.86 -27.01 29.48
CA PRO A 35 -14.29 -27.14 29.73
C PRO A 35 -15.10 -26.33 28.72
N GLY A 36 -16.22 -26.91 28.28
CA GLY A 36 -17.13 -26.33 27.30
C GLY A 36 -17.59 -24.93 27.68
N GLY A 37 -16.98 -23.93 27.06
CA GLY A 37 -17.60 -22.62 26.88
C GLY A 37 -18.81 -22.82 25.97
N THR A 38 -19.99 -22.45 26.47
CA THR A 38 -21.15 -22.28 25.60
C THR A 38 -20.72 -21.40 24.42
N PRO A 39 -21.01 -21.79 23.17
CA PRO A 39 -20.77 -20.93 22.03
C PRO A 39 -21.61 -19.69 22.26
N THR A 40 -20.97 -18.59 22.66
CA THR A 40 -21.57 -17.27 22.55
C THR A 40 -21.89 -17.13 21.08
N MET A 41 -23.18 -17.27 20.75
CA MET A 41 -23.68 -16.84 19.46
C MET A 41 -23.22 -15.39 19.34
N ARG A 42 -22.18 -15.16 18.52
CA ARG A 42 -21.83 -13.81 18.08
C ARG A 42 -23.14 -13.25 17.59
N ARG A 43 -23.66 -12.22 18.27
CA ARG A 43 -24.84 -11.50 17.77
C ARG A 43 -24.55 -11.21 16.31
N PRO A 44 -25.43 -11.56 15.36
CA PRO A 44 -25.23 -11.15 13.98
C PRO A 44 -24.98 -9.65 14.03
N SER A 45 -23.83 -9.23 13.51
CA SER A 45 -23.56 -7.83 13.25
C SER A 45 -24.82 -7.28 12.60
N THR A 46 -25.30 -6.14 13.12
CA THR A 46 -26.31 -5.31 12.47
C THR A 46 -26.16 -5.41 10.95
N MET A 47 -27.27 -5.66 10.24
CA MET A 47 -27.32 -6.01 8.81
C MET A 47 -26.65 -5.01 7.81
N GLY A 48 -25.81 -4.08 8.27
CA GLY A 48 -25.17 -3.04 7.48
C GLY A 48 -23.81 -3.40 6.90
N ASP A 49 -22.92 -4.07 7.65
CA ASP A 49 -21.51 -4.18 7.26
C ASP A 49 -21.07 -5.61 6.99
N ALA A 50 -20.44 -5.84 5.84
CA ALA A 50 -19.92 -7.15 5.46
C ALA A 50 -18.80 -7.06 4.43
N VAL A 51 -17.66 -7.72 4.67
CA VAL A 51 -16.63 -7.92 3.65
C VAL A 51 -17.06 -9.06 2.72
N LEU A 52 -17.37 -8.74 1.47
CA LEU A 52 -17.84 -9.68 0.47
C LEU A 52 -16.68 -10.36 -0.28
N PHE A 53 -15.56 -9.64 -0.42
CA PHE A 53 -14.38 -10.11 -1.13
C PHE A 53 -13.15 -9.39 -0.61
N ASP A 54 -12.10 -10.12 -0.27
CA ASP A 54 -10.82 -9.55 0.11
C ASP A 54 -9.71 -10.51 -0.29
N LYS A 55 -8.92 -10.14 -1.30
CA LYS A 55 -7.76 -10.93 -1.72
C LYS A 55 -6.78 -10.13 -2.56
N ASP A 56 -5.55 -10.65 -2.64
CA ASP A 56 -4.58 -10.22 -3.64
C ASP A 56 -4.94 -10.76 -5.03
N VAL A 57 -4.97 -9.86 -6.01
CA VAL A 57 -5.23 -10.17 -7.42
C VAL A 57 -4.22 -9.50 -8.34
N VAL A 58 -4.11 -10.00 -9.58
CA VAL A 58 -3.33 -9.37 -10.64
C VAL A 58 -4.25 -8.47 -11.47
N ALA A 59 -3.82 -7.23 -11.70
CA ALA A 59 -4.57 -6.25 -12.47
C ALA A 59 -4.75 -6.71 -13.93
N ARG A 60 -6.01 -6.78 -14.39
CA ARG A 60 -6.35 -7.08 -15.80
C ARG A 60 -6.60 -5.82 -16.63
N LYS A 61 -6.77 -4.68 -15.97
CA LYS A 61 -6.85 -3.33 -16.53
C LYS A 61 -6.18 -2.37 -15.55
N THR A 62 -5.87 -1.17 -16.01
CA THR A 62 -5.33 -0.12 -15.15
C THR A 62 -6.36 0.29 -14.09
N HIS A 63 -5.90 0.46 -12.84
CA HIS A 63 -6.70 0.95 -11.71
C HIS A 63 -6.00 2.11 -11.02
N ARG A 64 -6.71 2.79 -10.11
CA ARG A 64 -6.10 3.73 -9.16
C ARG A 64 -6.10 3.11 -7.77
N CYS A 65 -5.02 3.32 -7.04
CA CYS A 65 -4.92 2.92 -5.65
C CYS A 65 -5.74 3.87 -4.78
N ALA A 66 -6.64 3.34 -3.94
CA ALA A 66 -7.42 4.14 -2.99
C ALA A 66 -6.53 4.83 -1.95
N GLN A 67 -5.45 4.17 -1.50
CA GLN A 67 -4.56 4.72 -0.47
C GLN A 67 -3.68 5.89 -0.95
N CYS A 68 -3.05 5.80 -2.12
CA CYS A 68 -2.07 6.80 -2.58
C CYS A 68 -2.47 7.55 -3.85
N GLY A 69 -3.63 7.25 -4.44
CA GLY A 69 -4.10 7.83 -5.70
C GLY A 69 -3.34 7.37 -6.97
N ALA A 70 -2.14 6.80 -6.83
CA ALA A 70 -1.29 6.41 -7.95
C ALA A 70 -1.85 5.23 -8.77
N GLU A 71 -1.35 5.09 -10.00
CA GLU A 71 -1.77 4.05 -10.92
C GLU A 71 -1.31 2.64 -10.47
N ILE A 72 -2.22 1.67 -10.59
CA ILE A 72 -1.93 0.24 -10.56
C ILE A 72 -1.98 -0.25 -12.02
N SER A 73 -0.82 -0.43 -12.64
CA SER A 73 -0.72 -0.85 -14.03
C SER A 73 -1.13 -2.32 -14.23
N VAL A 74 -1.54 -2.67 -15.45
CA VAL A 74 -1.89 -4.05 -15.84
C VAL A 74 -0.75 -5.02 -15.53
N GLY A 75 -1.07 -6.19 -15.00
CA GLY A 75 -0.09 -7.20 -14.58
C GLY A 75 0.46 -7.00 -13.16
N THR A 76 0.17 -5.87 -12.52
CA THR A 76 0.62 -5.60 -11.15
C THR A 76 -0.27 -6.30 -10.12
N ARG A 77 0.35 -6.91 -9.10
CA ARG A 77 -0.36 -7.49 -7.96
C ARG A 77 -0.83 -6.39 -7.02
N HIS A 78 -2.07 -6.48 -6.54
CA HIS A 78 -2.66 -5.51 -5.63
C HIS A 78 -3.78 -6.17 -4.82
N ARG A 79 -4.14 -5.56 -3.68
CA ARG A 79 -5.27 -6.00 -2.85
C ARG A 79 -6.57 -5.44 -3.42
N SER A 80 -7.60 -6.28 -3.48
CA SER A 80 -8.94 -5.89 -3.89
C SER A 80 -9.90 -6.24 -2.78
N VAL A 81 -10.57 -5.21 -2.25
CA VAL A 81 -11.59 -5.34 -1.22
C VAL A 81 -12.93 -4.92 -1.81
N VAL A 82 -13.97 -5.72 -1.57
CA VAL A 82 -15.36 -5.39 -1.86
C VAL A 82 -16.13 -5.64 -0.57
N GLN A 83 -16.87 -4.63 -0.13
CA GLN A 83 -17.57 -4.66 1.14
C GLN A 83 -18.91 -3.94 1.04
N ILE A 84 -19.77 -4.21 2.02
CA ILE A 84 -20.89 -3.37 2.36
C ILE A 84 -20.46 -2.61 3.61
N TYR A 85 -20.59 -1.28 3.60
CA TYR A 85 -20.26 -0.41 4.71
C TYR A 85 -21.35 0.66 4.82
N ASP A 86 -21.97 0.77 5.99
CA ASP A 86 -23.18 1.55 6.26
C ASP A 86 -24.32 1.25 5.26
N GLY A 87 -24.47 -0.04 4.93
CA GLY A 87 -25.45 -0.52 3.96
C GLY A 87 -25.15 -0.15 2.49
N GLN A 88 -24.04 0.54 2.21
CA GLN A 88 -23.61 0.90 0.86
C GLN A 88 -22.57 -0.08 0.34
N PHE A 89 -22.65 -0.42 -0.94
CA PHE A 89 -21.65 -1.25 -1.60
C PHE A 89 -20.42 -0.40 -1.95
N ASP A 90 -19.25 -0.84 -1.50
CA ASP A 90 -17.97 -0.20 -1.77
C ASP A 90 -16.93 -1.20 -2.31
N ALA A 91 -16.02 -0.71 -3.14
CA ALA A 91 -14.94 -1.49 -3.72
C ALA A 91 -13.65 -0.67 -3.80
N ALA A 92 -12.65 -1.10 -3.01
CA ALA A 92 -11.34 -0.48 -2.97
C ALA A 92 -10.28 -1.36 -3.64
N ARG A 93 -9.32 -0.71 -4.29
CA ARG A 93 -8.12 -1.34 -4.87
C ARG A 93 -6.90 -0.64 -4.31
N THR A 94 -5.96 -1.38 -3.76
CA THR A 94 -4.78 -0.79 -3.10
C THR A 94 -3.52 -1.54 -3.50
N HIS A 95 -2.42 -0.82 -3.75
CA HIS A 95 -1.13 -1.49 -3.86
C HIS A 95 -0.85 -2.23 -2.55
N SER A 96 -0.27 -3.43 -2.63
CA SER A 96 0.02 -4.23 -1.45
C SER A 96 0.97 -3.50 -0.48
N GLU A 97 1.88 -2.66 -0.97
CA GLU A 97 2.76 -1.88 -0.10
C GLU A 97 2.01 -0.73 0.60
N CYS A 98 1.05 -0.10 -0.07
CA CYS A 98 0.25 0.97 0.50
C CYS A 98 -0.72 0.44 1.57
N ASP A 99 -1.27 -0.76 1.37
CA ASP A 99 -2.07 -1.45 2.38
C ASP A 99 -1.24 -1.78 3.63
N ALA A 100 -0.02 -2.30 3.46
CA ALA A 100 0.89 -2.54 4.57
C ALA A 100 1.25 -1.24 5.32
N ALA A 101 1.57 -0.17 4.59
CA ALA A 101 1.89 1.12 5.19
C ALA A 101 0.72 1.73 5.97
N PHE A 102 -0.51 1.63 5.44
CA PHE A 102 -1.71 2.07 6.14
C PHE A 102 -1.91 1.31 7.46
N ASN A 103 -1.77 -0.01 7.44
CA ASN A 103 -1.92 -0.82 8.64
C ASN A 103 -0.82 -0.52 9.68
N ASP A 104 0.42 -0.36 9.24
CA ASP A 104 1.53 -0.09 10.14
C ASP A 104 1.45 1.33 10.73
N LEU A 105 1.08 2.34 9.94
CA LEU A 105 0.85 3.70 10.43
C LEU A 105 -0.28 3.72 11.47
N ASN A 106 -1.47 3.25 11.10
CA ASN A 106 -2.64 3.43 11.96
C ASN A 106 -2.63 2.48 13.15
N PHE A 107 -2.35 1.19 12.97
CA PHE A 107 -2.51 0.20 14.03
C PHE A 107 -1.23 -0.07 14.82
N ARG A 108 -0.05 0.35 14.34
CA ARG A 108 1.20 0.18 15.10
C ARG A 108 1.80 1.50 15.59
N LEU A 109 1.88 2.53 14.74
CA LEU A 109 2.45 3.81 15.14
C LEU A 109 1.46 4.65 15.95
N ARG A 110 0.23 4.80 15.44
CA ARG A 110 -0.82 5.60 16.09
C ARG A 110 -1.60 4.87 17.17
N ASP A 111 -1.45 3.54 17.26
CA ASP A 111 -2.24 2.65 18.13
C ASP A 111 -3.75 2.90 17.98
N ALA A 112 -4.19 3.21 16.75
CA ALA A 112 -5.58 3.47 16.46
C ALA A 112 -6.41 2.19 16.59
N HIS A 113 -7.70 2.38 16.84
CA HIS A 113 -8.68 1.32 16.68
C HIS A 113 -9.46 1.55 15.38
N TRP A 114 -10.06 0.49 14.83
CA TRP A 114 -10.92 0.62 13.66
C TRP A 114 -12.05 1.62 13.96
N SER A 115 -12.02 2.77 13.29
CA SER A 115 -13.05 3.81 13.33
C SER A 115 -13.20 4.46 11.95
N ASP A 116 -14.25 5.26 11.81
CA ASP A 116 -14.55 6.01 10.59
C ASP A 116 -13.58 7.17 10.35
N ASP A 117 -12.70 7.46 11.33
CA ASP A 117 -11.68 8.51 11.26
C ASP A 117 -10.38 8.04 10.57
N LEU A 118 -10.31 6.77 10.15
CA LEU A 118 -9.16 6.23 9.44
C LEU A 118 -9.20 6.63 7.95
N TYR A 119 -8.67 7.80 7.64
CA TYR A 119 -8.58 8.32 6.28
C TYR A 119 -7.57 7.56 5.41
N PHE A 120 -7.80 7.54 4.10
CA PHE A 120 -6.81 7.03 3.14
C PHE A 120 -5.54 7.87 3.21
N LEU A 121 -4.36 7.26 3.02
CA LEU A 121 -3.07 7.95 3.17
C LEU A 121 -2.92 9.23 2.34
N VAL A 122 -3.61 9.33 1.20
CA VAL A 122 -3.60 10.51 0.32
C VAL A 122 -4.45 11.67 0.84
N ASP A 123 -5.50 11.36 1.62
CA ASP A 123 -6.45 12.33 2.17
C ASP A 123 -6.20 12.61 3.66
N ASP A 124 -5.29 11.84 4.27
CA ASP A 124 -4.95 11.93 5.69
C ASP A 124 -4.00 13.11 5.98
N ASP A 125 -4.22 13.77 7.13
CA ASP A 125 -3.39 14.89 7.59
C ASP A 125 -2.16 14.35 8.34
N ILE A 126 -1.30 13.67 7.59
CA ILE A 126 -0.10 13.00 8.13
C ILE A 126 0.87 14.06 8.65
N GLU A 127 1.16 14.01 9.95
CA GLU A 127 2.05 14.95 10.64
C GLU A 127 3.51 14.76 10.22
N ASP A 128 4.34 15.81 10.33
CA ASP A 128 5.72 15.78 9.82
C ASP A 128 6.59 14.64 10.41
N GLY A 129 6.39 14.28 11.67
CA GLY A 129 7.08 13.13 12.29
C GLY A 129 6.65 11.77 11.70
N GLU A 130 5.38 11.65 11.30
CA GLU A 130 4.83 10.46 10.67
C GLU A 130 5.25 10.36 9.19
N ARG A 131 5.41 11.50 8.51
CA ARG A 131 5.95 11.54 7.14
C ARG A 131 7.37 11.02 7.09
N ASP A 132 8.22 11.45 8.01
CA ASP A 132 9.60 10.96 8.10
C ASP A 132 9.64 9.47 8.44
N TRP A 133 8.76 9.02 9.34
CA TRP A 133 8.60 7.62 9.63
C TRP A 133 8.19 6.80 8.39
N LEU A 134 7.23 7.29 7.59
CA LEU A 134 6.81 6.64 6.34
C LEU A 134 7.92 6.61 5.29
N ARG A 135 8.76 7.66 5.21
CA ARG A 135 9.94 7.68 4.34
C ARG A 135 10.96 6.60 4.73
N ASP A 136 11.16 6.36 6.02
CA ASP A 136 12.08 5.33 6.52
C ASP A 136 11.52 3.91 6.35
N LYS A 137 10.27 3.67 6.81
CA LYS A 137 9.69 2.32 6.85
C LYS A 137 9.04 1.87 5.54
N HIS A 138 8.46 2.81 4.79
CA HIS A 138 7.71 2.53 3.57
C HIS A 138 8.13 3.50 2.43
N PRO A 139 9.42 3.52 2.04
CA PRO A 139 9.96 4.52 1.11
C PRO A 139 9.24 4.55 -0.24
N ILE A 140 8.78 3.40 -0.72
CA ILE A 140 8.01 3.29 -1.97
C ILE A 140 6.65 3.99 -1.86
N VAL A 141 5.99 3.89 -0.70
CA VAL A 141 4.70 4.54 -0.45
C VAL A 141 4.89 6.04 -0.27
N ALA A 142 5.90 6.45 0.50
CA ALA A 142 6.26 7.85 0.66
C ALA A 142 6.60 8.53 -0.69
N ALA A 143 7.32 7.85 -1.58
CA ALA A 143 7.63 8.36 -2.92
C ALA A 143 6.38 8.54 -3.80
N ARG A 144 5.31 7.77 -3.57
CA ARG A 144 4.02 7.91 -4.29
C ARG A 144 3.20 9.07 -3.73
N LEU A 145 3.16 9.22 -2.40
CA LEU A 145 2.40 10.27 -1.71
C LEU A 145 3.04 11.65 -1.88
N TRP A 146 4.36 11.72 -1.73
CA TRP A 146 5.13 12.95 -1.76
C TRP A 146 6.28 12.81 -2.76
N PRO A 147 5.97 12.80 -4.07
CA PRO A 147 7.00 12.74 -5.08
C PRO A 147 7.97 13.92 -4.90
N PRO A 148 9.28 13.73 -5.12
CA PRO A 148 10.20 14.84 -5.10
C PRO A 148 9.73 15.89 -6.12
N ALA A 149 9.83 17.17 -5.77
CA ALA A 149 9.46 18.24 -6.68
C ALA A 149 10.12 17.98 -8.04
N SER A 150 9.30 17.74 -9.06
CA SER A 150 9.81 17.50 -10.41
C SER A 150 10.77 18.65 -10.74
N PRO A 151 12.00 18.39 -11.21
CA PRO A 151 12.98 19.44 -11.46
C PRO A 151 12.54 20.48 -12.50
N GLY A 152 11.40 20.29 -13.18
CA GLY A 152 10.76 21.25 -14.08
C GLY A 152 9.55 22.01 -13.51
N ALA A 153 9.06 21.72 -12.31
CA ALA A 153 7.89 22.41 -11.73
C ALA A 153 8.22 23.82 -11.21
N ALA A 154 9.49 24.09 -10.89
CA ALA A 154 9.95 25.39 -10.40
C ALA A 154 10.03 26.50 -11.48
N MET A 155 9.67 26.22 -12.73
CA MET A 155 9.88 27.14 -13.86
C MET A 155 8.61 27.83 -14.40
N LEU A 156 7.43 27.54 -13.83
CA LEU A 156 6.16 28.13 -14.31
C LEU A 156 5.50 29.14 -13.36
N ASP A 157 6.12 29.48 -12.22
CA ASP A 157 5.76 30.69 -11.47
C ASP A 157 6.49 31.91 -12.07
N VAL A 158 6.23 32.17 -13.35
CA VAL A 158 6.33 33.53 -13.87
C VAL A 158 5.00 34.18 -13.52
N SER A 159 4.95 34.72 -12.31
CA SER A 159 3.99 35.74 -11.92
C SER A 159 3.88 36.77 -13.04
N ALA A 160 2.72 36.80 -13.71
CA ALA A 160 2.36 37.92 -14.56
C ALA A 160 2.31 39.17 -13.66
N PRO A 161 3.14 40.20 -13.92
CA PRO A 161 3.05 41.45 -13.15
C PRO A 161 1.67 42.08 -13.37
N GLY A 162 1.10 42.57 -12.27
CA GLY A 162 -0.31 42.90 -12.12
C GLY A 162 -0.90 43.89 -13.11
N ASP A 163 -2.17 43.65 -13.46
CA ASP A 163 -3.11 44.66 -13.92
C ASP A 163 -3.60 45.48 -12.71
N ALA A 164 -2.70 46.29 -12.16
CA ALA A 164 -3.06 47.41 -11.32
C ALA A 164 -3.27 48.63 -12.23
N ASP A 165 -4.48 48.78 -12.81
CA ASP A 165 -5.10 50.08 -13.10
C ASP A 165 -6.36 49.90 -13.96
N ARG A 166 -7.54 49.99 -13.34
CA ARG A 166 -8.74 50.51 -13.99
C ARG A 166 -9.71 51.05 -12.94
N HIS A 167 -9.38 52.23 -12.45
CA HIS A 167 -10.38 53.18 -11.97
C HIS A 167 -10.82 54.05 -13.15
N GLY A 168 -12.13 54.04 -13.41
CA GLY A 168 -12.86 55.00 -14.24
C GLY A 168 -14.25 55.13 -13.67
#